data_AF-A0A8C5HJR0-F1
#
_entry.id   AF-A0A8C5HJR0-F1
#
_cell.length_a   1.000
_cell.length_b   1.000
_cell.length_c   1.000
_cell.angle_alpha   90.00
_cell.angle_beta   90.00
_cell.angle_gamma   90.00
#
_symmetry.space_group_name_H-M   'P 1'
#
loop_
_entity.id
_entity.type
_entity.pdbx_description
1 polymer ?
#
loop_
_entity_poly.entity_id
_entity_poly.type
_entity_poly.pdbx_seq_one_letter_code
_entity_poly.pdbx_strand_id
1 'polypeptide(L)'
;MLKRYCFSTRRLRKSYSAAELRCAYGQLDSSDNNEAPSNEVEKCFVFSPKEHIKNMWRDFELSPYNHHLSSSLHMTIPKPFQMTLRETERKKHGIKTRSEIGQENTELRRQLEELRECQKKFRASPVPAHVHLPLYEEQKERNEQRRRSVREREEQHLRSIQRPFSFLERERQRKEQKQHCHTELFNKDKIKPFKAKPVPKSVYAAASEDRMKEEQLYRSIKIQMRAQEMLHSASMPPSMLARRLSERKKNKEDRNAAGEDGSCSHRPQITKEVPDFDARYRRFQKHLKKQKEVRPTTACEPFELRTSQIHSHRERILADKGKEQTSPQLLRWPYIGPPIARTPNSSLCSSLSGSLELLPAKDTDATRKRHEAVRYIFRTPKASITLA
;
A
#
# COMPACT_ATOMS: atom_id res chain seq x y z
N MET A 1 -16.53 33.71 -20.66
CA MET A 1 -16.74 32.41 -21.34
C MET A 1 -15.81 31.36 -20.73
N LEU A 2 -16.31 30.50 -19.84
CA LEU A 2 -15.51 29.43 -19.23
C LEU A 2 -15.49 28.20 -20.14
N LYS A 3 -14.33 27.89 -20.73
CA LYS A 3 -14.11 26.59 -21.39
C LYS A 3 -13.77 25.54 -20.35
N ARG A 4 -14.74 24.70 -20.01
CA ARG A 4 -14.54 23.47 -19.23
C ARG A 4 -13.75 22.47 -20.09
N TYR A 5 -12.52 22.18 -19.70
CA TYR A 5 -11.77 21.04 -20.25
C TYR A 5 -12.22 19.77 -19.54
N CYS A 6 -12.93 18.91 -20.27
CA CYS A 6 -13.32 17.57 -19.83
C CYS A 6 -12.11 16.63 -20.01
N PHE A 7 -11.57 16.09 -18.92
CA PHE A 7 -10.57 15.03 -19.00
C PHE A 7 -11.25 13.74 -19.46
N SER A 8 -11.05 13.37 -20.72
CA SER A 8 -11.43 12.06 -21.25
C SER A 8 -10.56 10.98 -20.60
N THR A 9 -11.11 10.24 -19.64
CA THR A 9 -10.53 8.99 -19.15
C THR A 9 -10.40 8.03 -20.33
N ARG A 10 -9.18 7.74 -20.78
CA ARG A 10 -8.94 6.67 -21.76
C ARG A 10 -9.41 5.36 -21.14
N ARG A 11 -10.50 4.79 -21.67
CA ARG A 11 -10.88 3.39 -21.41
C ARG A 11 -9.72 2.53 -21.89
N LEU A 12 -9.01 1.91 -20.95
CA LEU A 12 -8.05 0.87 -21.27
C LEU A 12 -8.80 -0.23 -22.04
N ARG A 13 -8.34 -0.54 -23.25
CA ARG A 13 -8.85 -1.70 -23.99
C ARG A 13 -8.52 -2.95 -23.18
N LYS A 14 -9.53 -3.80 -22.96
CA LYS A 14 -9.33 -5.15 -22.42
C LYS A 14 -8.51 -5.93 -23.44
N SER A 15 -7.35 -6.42 -23.02
CA SER A 15 -6.54 -7.38 -23.78
C SER A 15 -7.09 -8.78 -23.53
N TYR A 16 -7.45 -9.47 -24.61
CA TYR A 16 -7.91 -10.85 -24.56
C TYR A 16 -6.74 -11.79 -24.28
N SER A 17 -6.96 -12.77 -23.41
CA SER A 17 -6.00 -13.85 -23.17
C SER A 17 -5.98 -14.82 -24.36
N ALA A 18 -4.86 -15.49 -24.61
CA ALA A 18 -4.72 -16.48 -25.69
C ALA A 18 -5.74 -17.64 -25.60
N ALA A 19 -6.36 -17.83 -24.44
CA ALA A 19 -7.45 -18.79 -24.24
C ALA A 19 -8.78 -18.33 -24.85
N GLU A 20 -9.06 -17.02 -24.90
CA GLU A 20 -10.34 -16.46 -25.38
C GLU A 20 -10.44 -16.46 -26.92
N LEU A 21 -9.29 -16.44 -27.62
CA LEU A 21 -9.25 -16.49 -29.09
C LEU A 21 -9.51 -17.89 -29.67
N ARG A 22 -9.47 -18.97 -28.88
CA ARG A 22 -9.74 -20.33 -29.37
C ARG A 22 -11.22 -20.68 -29.48
N CYS A 23 -12.10 -19.88 -28.89
CA CYS A 23 -13.54 -20.20 -28.83
C CYS A 23 -14.40 -19.46 -29.87
N ALA A 24 -13.81 -18.59 -30.69
CA ALA A 24 -14.57 -17.74 -31.62
C ALA A 24 -14.61 -18.27 -33.07
N TYR A 25 -14.62 -19.58 -33.27
CA TYR A 25 -14.85 -20.20 -34.59
C TYR A 25 -16.04 -21.15 -34.50
N GLY A 26 -17.23 -20.60 -34.69
CA GLY A 26 -18.46 -21.36 -34.60
C GLY A 26 -19.72 -20.51 -34.67
N GLN A 27 -19.86 -19.66 -35.68
CA GLN A 27 -21.16 -19.13 -36.07
C GLN A 27 -21.16 -18.93 -37.59
N LEU A 28 -22.00 -19.71 -38.27
CA LEU A 28 -22.26 -19.70 -39.72
C LEU A 28 -22.85 -18.38 -40.21
N ASP A 29 -22.66 -18.10 -41.50
CA ASP A 29 -23.82 -17.81 -42.36
C ASP A 29 -23.60 -18.34 -43.79
N SER A 30 -24.67 -18.90 -44.34
CA SER A 30 -24.80 -19.60 -45.63
C SER A 30 -25.58 -18.77 -46.64
N SER A 31 -25.52 -19.17 -47.92
CA SER A 31 -26.45 -18.92 -49.06
C SER A 31 -25.74 -18.27 -50.27
N ASP A 32 -25.90 -18.64 -51.55
CA ASP A 32 -26.50 -19.79 -52.26
C ASP A 32 -26.28 -19.58 -53.79
N ASN A 33 -26.39 -20.66 -54.58
CA ASN A 33 -26.60 -20.77 -56.05
C ASN A 33 -25.41 -20.56 -57.03
N ASN A 34 -25.22 -21.30 -58.14
CA ASN A 34 -25.75 -22.56 -58.69
C ASN A 34 -24.93 -22.95 -59.95
N GLU A 35 -25.09 -24.22 -60.36
CA GLU A 35 -24.91 -24.87 -61.68
C GLU A 35 -23.78 -25.92 -61.84
N ALA A 36 -24.27 -27.15 -62.03
CA ALA A 36 -23.63 -28.38 -62.53
C ALA A 36 -24.32 -28.74 -63.88
N PRO A 37 -24.20 -29.94 -64.49
CA PRO A 37 -23.31 -31.10 -64.26
C PRO A 37 -22.80 -31.77 -65.57
N SER A 38 -21.92 -32.77 -65.46
CA SER A 38 -22.03 -34.00 -66.28
C SER A 38 -21.29 -35.16 -65.60
N ASN A 39 -22.07 -36.19 -65.26
CA ASN A 39 -21.70 -37.42 -64.57
C ASN A 39 -21.11 -38.45 -65.54
N GLU A 40 -20.16 -39.26 -65.09
CA GLU A 40 -20.23 -40.70 -65.32
C GLU A 40 -19.53 -41.46 -64.18
N VAL A 41 -20.21 -42.51 -63.73
CA VAL A 41 -20.02 -43.19 -62.45
C VAL A 41 -19.11 -44.38 -62.64
N GLU A 42 -17.96 -44.42 -61.94
CA GLU A 42 -17.38 -45.68 -61.49
C GLU A 42 -17.10 -45.64 -59.99
N LYS A 43 -17.43 -46.77 -59.37
CA LYS A 43 -17.75 -46.93 -57.96
C LYS A 43 -16.59 -46.58 -57.04
N CYS A 44 -16.89 -45.73 -56.07
CA CYS A 44 -16.06 -45.48 -54.91
C CYS A 44 -15.80 -46.77 -54.12
N PHE A 45 -14.53 -47.20 -54.05
CA PHE A 45 -13.99 -47.67 -52.78
C PHE A 45 -13.29 -46.46 -52.16
N VAL A 46 -13.95 -45.83 -51.19
CA VAL A 46 -13.40 -44.73 -50.41
C VAL A 46 -12.31 -45.32 -49.52
N PHE A 47 -11.11 -45.51 -50.06
CA PHE A 47 -9.93 -45.61 -49.22
C PHE A 47 -9.73 -44.23 -48.58
N SER A 48 -9.55 -44.20 -47.27
CA SER A 48 -9.15 -42.97 -46.57
C SER A 48 -7.92 -42.37 -47.29
N PRO A 49 -7.75 -41.03 -47.38
CA PRO A 49 -6.55 -40.45 -47.98
C PRO A 49 -5.24 -41.04 -47.43
N LYS A 50 -5.25 -41.48 -46.16
CA LYS A 50 -4.15 -42.20 -45.54
C LYS A 50 -3.93 -43.60 -46.11
N GLU A 51 -5.00 -44.33 -46.43
CA GLU A 51 -4.91 -45.67 -47.04
C GLU A 51 -4.55 -45.60 -48.53
N HIS A 52 -5.02 -44.58 -49.25
CA HIS A 52 -4.62 -44.33 -50.63
C HIS A 52 -3.11 -44.08 -50.72
N ILE A 53 -2.58 -43.19 -49.86
CA ILE A 53 -1.13 -42.97 -49.76
C ILE A 53 -0.41 -44.26 -49.36
N LYS A 54 -0.92 -45.01 -48.38
CA LYS A 54 -0.28 -46.25 -47.92
C LYS A 54 -0.24 -47.35 -48.99
N ASN A 55 -1.27 -47.44 -49.83
CA ASN A 55 -1.33 -48.41 -50.92
C ASN A 55 -0.44 -48.02 -52.11
N MET A 56 -0.20 -46.73 -52.33
CA MET A 56 0.73 -46.26 -53.38
C MET A 56 2.18 -46.73 -53.19
N TRP A 57 2.57 -47.11 -51.98
CA TRP A 57 3.92 -47.59 -51.68
C TRP A 57 4.01 -49.11 -51.58
N ARG A 58 2.92 -49.86 -51.80
CA ARG A 58 2.93 -51.32 -51.69
C ARG A 58 3.64 -52.03 -52.84
N ASP A 59 3.63 -51.44 -54.03
CA ASP A 59 4.24 -52.03 -55.24
C ASP A 59 5.66 -51.48 -55.48
N PHE A 60 6.19 -50.68 -54.56
CA PHE A 60 7.51 -50.08 -54.66
C PHE A 60 8.58 -51.04 -54.13
N GLU A 61 8.98 -52.00 -54.96
CA GLU A 61 10.11 -52.87 -54.66
C GLU A 61 11.44 -52.16 -54.96
N LEU A 62 12.22 -51.85 -53.91
CA LEU A 62 13.63 -51.48 -54.07
C LEU A 62 14.45 -52.75 -54.25
N SER A 63 15.00 -52.94 -55.45
CA SER A 63 15.90 -54.04 -55.80
C SER A 63 17.11 -54.11 -54.83
N PRO A 64 17.45 -55.28 -54.26
CA PRO A 64 18.55 -55.38 -53.33
C PRO A 64 19.85 -55.72 -54.07
N TYR A 65 20.87 -54.86 -53.83
CA TYR A 65 22.31 -55.02 -54.13
C TYR A 65 22.73 -54.73 -55.59
N ASN A 66 23.84 -54.05 -55.92
CA ASN A 66 25.13 -53.97 -55.23
C ASN A 66 26.07 -52.92 -55.89
N HIS A 67 26.94 -52.32 -55.05
CA HIS A 67 28.19 -51.59 -55.36
C HIS A 67 28.04 -50.23 -56.12
N HIS A 68 28.80 -49.15 -55.90
CA HIS A 68 30.18 -48.92 -55.46
C HIS A 68 30.27 -47.52 -54.83
N LEU A 69 31.06 -47.35 -53.76
CA LEU A 69 31.40 -46.04 -53.22
C LEU A 69 32.20 -45.23 -54.27
N SER A 70 31.54 -44.23 -54.88
CA SER A 70 32.20 -43.10 -55.51
C SER A 70 31.66 -41.82 -54.89
N SER A 71 32.56 -41.12 -54.21
CA SER A 71 32.35 -39.88 -53.51
C SER A 71 32.02 -38.74 -54.49
N SER A 72 30.72 -38.43 -54.66
CA SER A 72 30.25 -37.04 -54.79
C SER A 72 28.75 -37.00 -54.50
N LEU A 73 28.35 -36.50 -53.32
CA LEU A 73 26.96 -36.09 -53.11
C LEU A 73 26.73 -34.85 -53.98
N HIS A 74 26.27 -35.06 -55.21
CA HIS A 74 25.84 -33.97 -56.08
C HIS A 74 24.56 -33.38 -55.47
N MET A 75 24.71 -32.37 -54.63
CA MET A 75 23.60 -31.66 -53.99
C MET A 75 22.70 -31.10 -55.09
N THR A 76 21.48 -31.65 -55.23
CA THR A 76 20.50 -31.18 -56.22
C THR A 76 20.08 -29.76 -55.86
N ILE A 77 20.62 -28.78 -56.57
CA ILE A 77 20.20 -27.39 -56.43
C ILE A 77 18.93 -27.22 -57.25
N PRO A 78 17.76 -26.99 -56.64
CA PRO A 78 16.53 -26.80 -57.38
C PRO A 78 16.66 -25.55 -58.27
N LYS A 79 16.25 -25.70 -59.53
CA LYS A 79 16.19 -24.57 -60.46
C LYS A 79 15.27 -23.49 -59.89
N PRO A 80 15.71 -22.23 -59.74
CA PRO A 80 14.87 -21.19 -59.17
C PRO A 80 13.63 -20.96 -60.05
N PHE A 81 12.52 -20.63 -59.40
CA PHE A 81 11.29 -20.31 -60.11
C PHE A 81 11.48 -19.06 -60.99
N GLN A 82 10.81 -19.04 -62.14
CA GLN A 82 10.87 -17.89 -63.08
C GLN A 82 10.46 -16.57 -62.41
N MET A 83 9.54 -16.63 -61.44
CA MET A 83 9.13 -15.49 -60.62
C MET A 83 10.29 -14.90 -59.81
N THR A 84 11.13 -15.75 -59.21
CA THR A 84 12.30 -15.31 -58.42
C THR A 84 13.34 -14.65 -59.32
N LEU A 85 13.59 -15.22 -60.51
CA LEU A 85 14.48 -14.61 -61.50
C LEU A 85 13.96 -13.22 -61.92
N ARG A 86 12.66 -13.09 -62.21
CA ARG A 86 11.99 -11.81 -62.51
C ARG A 86 12.15 -10.80 -61.37
N GLU A 87 12.00 -11.20 -60.10
CA GLU A 87 12.21 -10.31 -58.96
C GLU A 87 13.66 -9.87 -58.81
N THR A 88 14.63 -10.76 -59.00
CA THR A 88 16.06 -10.40 -58.95
C THR A 88 16.46 -9.43 -60.06
N GLU A 89 15.92 -9.60 -61.28
CA GLU A 89 16.12 -8.66 -62.38
C GLU A 89 15.51 -7.29 -62.05
N ARG A 90 14.29 -7.24 -61.52
CA ARG A 90 13.67 -5.98 -61.09
C ARG A 90 14.49 -5.26 -60.03
N LYS A 91 15.05 -6.00 -59.07
CA LYS A 91 15.97 -5.44 -58.05
C LYS A 91 17.26 -4.92 -58.67
N LYS A 92 17.84 -5.61 -59.65
CA LYS A 92 19.03 -5.13 -60.41
C LYS A 92 18.76 -3.82 -61.15
N HIS A 93 17.54 -3.64 -61.66
CA HIS A 93 17.10 -2.39 -62.30
C HIS A 93 16.65 -1.31 -61.29
N GLY A 94 16.83 -1.53 -59.98
CA GLY A 94 16.48 -0.56 -58.93
C GLY A 94 14.99 -0.40 -58.68
N ILE A 95 14.13 -1.29 -59.22
CA ILE A 95 12.69 -1.22 -59.03
C ILE A 95 12.34 -1.85 -57.68
N LYS A 96 12.05 -1.00 -56.71
CA LYS A 96 11.67 -1.42 -55.36
C LYS A 96 10.28 -2.04 -55.32
N THR A 97 10.11 -3.03 -54.46
CA THR A 97 8.81 -3.66 -54.21
C THR A 97 7.96 -2.77 -53.29
N ARG A 98 6.63 -2.84 -53.39
CA ARG A 98 5.71 -2.10 -52.50
C ARG A 98 6.00 -2.31 -51.01
N SER A 99 6.43 -3.51 -50.63
CA SER A 99 6.84 -3.85 -49.26
C SER A 99 8.09 -3.09 -48.82
N GLU A 100 9.13 -3.08 -49.67
CA GLU A 100 10.40 -2.39 -49.42
C GLU A 100 10.17 -0.88 -49.28
N ILE A 101 9.35 -0.28 -50.17
CA ILE A 101 8.96 1.14 -50.08
C ILE A 101 8.17 1.42 -48.80
N GLY A 102 7.33 0.49 -48.35
CA GLY A 102 6.58 0.60 -47.10
C GLY A 102 7.50 0.65 -45.88
N GLN A 103 8.50 -0.23 -45.84
CA GLN A 103 9.51 -0.29 -44.77
C GLN A 103 10.33 1.00 -44.71
N GLU A 104 10.85 1.45 -45.86
CA GLU A 104 11.61 2.70 -45.96
C GLU A 104 10.78 3.91 -45.47
N ASN A 105 9.50 4.00 -45.83
CA ASN A 105 8.62 5.08 -45.37
C ASN A 105 8.37 5.02 -43.86
N THR A 106 8.27 3.83 -43.25
CA THR A 106 8.14 3.71 -41.80
C THR A 106 9.41 4.14 -41.07
N GLU A 107 10.57 3.79 -41.60
CA GLU A 107 11.86 4.21 -41.05
C GLU A 107 12.04 5.72 -41.15
N LEU A 108 11.69 6.32 -42.29
CA LEU A 108 11.72 7.77 -42.47
C LEU A 108 10.79 8.48 -41.47
N ARG A 109 9.57 7.96 -41.25
CA ARG A 109 8.65 8.51 -40.24
C ARG A 109 9.23 8.40 -38.83
N ARG A 110 9.88 7.28 -38.51
CA ARG A 110 10.54 7.05 -37.22
C ARG A 110 11.66 8.05 -36.99
N GLN A 111 12.54 8.25 -37.99
CA GLN A 111 13.63 9.22 -37.93
C GLN A 111 13.12 10.65 -37.75
N LEU A 112 12.05 11.04 -38.44
CA LEU A 112 11.43 12.36 -38.28
C LEU A 112 10.83 12.55 -36.88
N GLU A 113 10.21 11.51 -36.32
CA GLU A 113 9.68 11.53 -34.95
C GLU A 113 10.79 11.62 -33.90
N GLU A 114 11.87 10.84 -34.05
CA GLU A 114 13.07 10.91 -33.20
C GLU A 114 13.69 12.31 -33.22
N LEU A 115 13.90 12.91 -34.41
CA LEU A 115 14.44 14.27 -34.52
C LEU A 115 13.53 15.31 -33.85
N ARG A 116 12.20 15.14 -33.99
CA ARG A 116 11.21 15.98 -33.33
C ARG A 116 11.25 15.82 -31.80
N GLU A 117 11.51 14.62 -31.31
CA GLU A 117 11.68 14.34 -29.88
C GLU A 117 12.99 14.89 -29.33
N CYS A 118 14.10 14.78 -30.06
CA CYS A 118 15.38 15.37 -29.68
C CYS A 118 15.32 16.91 -29.57
N GLN A 119 14.46 17.56 -30.34
CA GLN A 119 14.21 19.00 -30.23
C GLN A 119 13.37 19.36 -28.99
N LYS A 120 12.59 18.42 -28.42
CA LYS A 120 11.87 18.64 -27.17
C LYS A 120 12.90 18.60 -26.03
N LYS A 121 13.14 19.76 -25.42
CA LYS A 121 13.91 19.82 -24.17
C LYS A 121 13.11 19.13 -23.08
N PHE A 122 13.61 18.02 -22.55
CA PHE A 122 12.98 17.34 -21.44
C PHE A 122 12.87 18.28 -20.24
N ARG A 123 11.63 18.60 -19.86
CA ARG A 123 11.30 19.36 -18.66
C ARG A 123 10.35 18.51 -17.85
N ALA A 124 10.55 18.50 -16.54
CA ALA A 124 9.60 17.88 -15.65
C ALA A 124 8.23 18.55 -15.83
N SER A 125 7.17 17.74 -15.84
CA SER A 125 5.82 18.27 -15.73
C SER A 125 5.72 19.08 -14.44
N PRO A 126 5.12 20.29 -14.47
CA PRO A 126 4.98 21.09 -13.27
C PRO A 126 4.21 20.31 -12.21
N VAL A 127 4.54 20.57 -10.95
CA VAL A 127 3.87 19.93 -9.81
C VAL A 127 2.38 20.26 -9.87
N PRO A 128 1.48 19.26 -9.68
CA PRO A 128 0.05 19.49 -9.67
C PRO A 128 -0.36 20.59 -8.68
N ALA A 129 -1.31 21.44 -9.09
CA ALA A 129 -1.72 22.62 -8.32
C ALA A 129 -2.19 22.29 -6.88
N HIS A 130 -2.81 21.13 -6.66
CA HIS A 130 -3.31 20.72 -5.34
C HIS A 130 -2.21 20.54 -4.28
N VAL A 131 -0.95 20.37 -4.71
CA VAL A 131 0.20 20.25 -3.80
C VAL A 131 0.54 21.62 -3.19
N HIS A 132 0.23 22.71 -3.88
CA HIS A 132 0.46 24.06 -3.40
C HIS A 132 -0.70 24.61 -2.54
N LEU A 133 -1.84 23.92 -2.50
CA LEU A 133 -3.02 24.35 -1.77
C LEU A 133 -3.07 23.68 -0.37
N PRO A 134 -3.30 24.44 0.72
CA PRO A 134 -3.46 23.88 2.06
C PRO A 134 -4.84 23.22 2.24
N LEU A 135 -4.98 21.95 1.79
CA LEU A 135 -6.24 21.19 1.77
C LEU A 135 -6.63 20.52 3.10
N TYR A 136 -5.85 20.71 4.16
CA TYR A 136 -6.04 19.98 5.42
C TYR A 136 -7.44 20.17 6.02
N GLU A 137 -7.98 21.39 5.97
CA GLU A 137 -9.30 21.69 6.52
C GLU A 137 -10.42 20.98 5.75
N GLU A 138 -10.37 21.01 4.42
CA GLU A 138 -11.33 20.31 3.54
C GLU A 138 -11.27 18.78 3.76
N GLN A 139 -10.06 18.22 3.89
CA GLN A 139 -9.88 16.80 4.17
C GLN A 139 -10.42 16.42 5.57
N LYS A 140 -10.19 17.25 6.59
CA LYS A 140 -10.73 17.06 7.95
C LYS A 140 -12.25 17.04 7.91
N GLU A 141 -12.87 17.99 7.20
CA GLU A 141 -14.32 18.08 7.08
C GLU A 141 -14.91 16.87 6.34
N ARG A 142 -14.35 16.51 5.18
CA ARG A 142 -14.78 15.32 4.42
C ARG A 142 -14.69 14.04 5.25
N ASN A 143 -13.65 13.91 6.07
CA ASN A 143 -13.50 12.77 6.98
C ASN A 143 -14.55 12.77 8.09
N GLU A 144 -14.86 13.93 8.66
CA GLU A 144 -15.92 14.06 9.67
C GLU A 144 -17.30 13.75 9.08
N GLN A 145 -17.59 14.21 7.87
CA GLN A 145 -18.81 13.86 7.13
C GLN A 145 -18.91 12.35 6.90
N ARG A 146 -17.81 11.70 6.48
CA ARG A 146 -17.77 10.23 6.35
C ARG A 146 -18.09 9.56 7.68
N ARG A 147 -17.45 9.96 8.79
CA ARG A 147 -17.69 9.42 10.14
C ARG A 147 -19.14 9.60 10.60
N ARG A 148 -19.74 10.76 10.34
CA ARG A 148 -21.15 11.03 10.65
C ARG A 148 -22.08 10.12 9.87
N SER A 149 -21.84 9.97 8.56
CA SER A 149 -22.65 9.08 7.72
C SER A 149 -22.57 7.61 8.14
N VAL A 150 -21.42 7.16 8.67
CA VAL A 150 -21.27 5.79 9.18
C VAL A 150 -22.06 5.62 10.47
N ARG A 151 -21.89 6.54 11.44
CA ARG A 151 -22.66 6.53 12.69
C ARG A 151 -24.17 6.55 12.44
N GLU A 152 -24.64 7.38 11.53
CA GLU A 152 -26.06 7.45 11.20
C GLU A 152 -26.59 6.13 10.61
N ARG A 153 -25.85 5.50 9.70
CA ARG A 153 -26.22 4.18 9.14
C ARG A 153 -26.23 3.10 10.22
N GLU A 154 -25.24 3.10 11.11
CA GLU A 154 -25.17 2.18 12.24
C GLU A 154 -26.33 2.39 13.21
N GLU A 155 -26.67 3.64 13.54
CA GLU A 155 -27.81 3.99 14.37
C GLU A 155 -29.14 3.55 13.73
N GLN A 156 -29.33 3.80 12.43
CA GLN A 156 -30.51 3.35 11.69
C GLN A 156 -30.60 1.82 11.69
N HIS A 157 -29.48 1.13 11.48
CA HIS A 157 -29.41 -0.32 11.52
C HIS A 157 -29.77 -0.87 12.91
N LEU A 158 -29.16 -0.33 13.97
CA LEU A 158 -29.45 -0.70 15.35
C LEU A 158 -30.91 -0.46 15.70
N ARG A 159 -31.49 0.67 15.30
CA ARG A 159 -32.92 0.98 15.49
C ARG A 159 -33.83 -0.01 14.75
N SER A 160 -33.44 -0.48 13.57
CA SER A 160 -34.23 -1.47 12.81
C SER A 160 -34.18 -2.88 13.43
N ILE A 161 -33.05 -3.26 14.04
CA ILE A 161 -32.88 -4.56 14.73
C ILE A 161 -33.49 -4.52 16.13
N GLN A 162 -33.46 -3.35 16.79
CA GLN A 162 -33.98 -3.17 18.12
C GLN A 162 -35.50 -3.40 18.13
N ARG A 163 -35.93 -4.58 18.54
CA ARG A 163 -37.30 -4.78 19.01
C ARG A 163 -37.40 -4.19 20.41
N PRO A 164 -38.13 -3.07 20.62
CA PRO A 164 -38.32 -2.57 21.97
C PRO A 164 -38.95 -3.69 22.79
N PHE A 165 -38.37 -3.97 23.96
CA PHE A 165 -38.98 -4.92 24.89
C PHE A 165 -40.43 -4.49 25.12
N SER A 166 -41.38 -5.42 25.09
CA SER A 166 -42.80 -5.12 25.32
C SER A 166 -43.05 -4.35 26.63
N PHE A 167 -42.07 -4.38 27.55
CA PHE A 167 -42.01 -3.58 28.75
C PHE A 167 -41.92 -2.05 28.51
N LEU A 168 -41.12 -1.57 27.55
CA LEU A 168 -40.98 -0.12 27.30
C LEU A 168 -42.26 0.48 26.72
N GLU A 169 -42.93 -0.26 25.84
CA GLU A 169 -44.23 0.14 25.28
C GLU A 169 -45.33 0.10 26.34
N ARG A 170 -45.36 -0.95 27.18
CA ARG A 170 -46.25 -1.05 28.35
C ARG A 170 -46.01 0.08 29.34
N GLU A 171 -44.76 0.45 29.62
CA GLU A 171 -44.44 1.51 30.57
C GLU A 171 -44.80 2.89 30.00
N ARG A 172 -44.58 3.11 28.70
CA ARG A 172 -45.05 4.30 28.00
C ARG A 172 -46.57 4.43 28.06
N GLN A 173 -47.31 3.37 27.74
CA GLN A 173 -48.77 3.33 27.87
C GLN A 173 -49.23 3.55 29.31
N ARG A 174 -48.56 2.96 30.31
CA ARG A 174 -48.88 3.19 31.73
C ARG A 174 -48.61 4.63 32.15
N LYS A 175 -47.60 5.28 31.57
CA LYS A 175 -47.24 6.68 31.83
C LYS A 175 -48.21 7.64 31.15
N GLU A 176 -48.60 7.37 29.91
CA GLU A 176 -49.64 8.10 29.17
C GLU A 176 -51.00 7.94 29.87
N GLN A 177 -51.39 6.73 30.30
CA GLN A 177 -52.59 6.50 31.12
C GLN A 177 -52.53 7.24 32.46
N LYS A 178 -51.38 7.26 33.13
CA LYS A 178 -51.20 8.06 34.35
C LYS A 178 -51.31 9.55 34.07
N GLN A 179 -50.79 10.05 32.95
CA GLN A 179 -50.90 11.46 32.56
C GLN A 179 -52.33 11.82 32.17
N HIS A 180 -53.04 10.96 31.45
CA HIS A 180 -54.47 11.11 31.16
C HIS A 180 -55.29 11.09 32.46
N CYS A 181 -55.08 10.13 33.35
CA CYS A 181 -55.73 10.09 34.67
C CYS A 181 -55.38 11.33 35.51
N HIS A 182 -54.12 11.79 35.51
CA HIS A 182 -53.70 12.97 36.26
C HIS A 182 -54.24 14.27 35.66
N THR A 183 -54.50 14.32 34.35
CA THR A 183 -55.13 15.48 33.68
C THR A 183 -56.65 15.47 33.87
N GLU A 184 -57.29 14.31 33.85
CA GLU A 184 -58.71 14.12 34.17
C GLU A 184 -59.02 14.39 35.66
N LEU A 185 -58.08 14.09 36.56
CA LEU A 185 -58.21 14.36 38.01
C LEU A 185 -58.01 15.84 38.40
N PHE A 186 -57.39 16.66 37.53
CA PHE A 186 -57.17 18.08 37.80
C PHE A 186 -58.30 18.99 37.30
N ASN A 187 -59.17 18.50 36.40
CA ASN A 187 -60.26 19.28 35.81
C ASN A 187 -61.65 18.99 36.41
N LYS A 188 -61.78 18.01 37.30
CA LYS A 188 -63.02 17.73 38.03
C LYS A 188 -62.78 17.88 39.52
N ASP A 189 -63.22 19.02 40.01
CA ASP A 189 -63.86 19.26 41.31
C ASP A 189 -63.20 18.70 42.57
N LYS A 190 -63.10 19.57 43.58
CA LYS A 190 -62.69 19.31 44.97
C LYS A 190 -63.22 17.96 45.49
N ILE A 191 -62.42 16.91 45.34
CA ILE A 191 -62.78 15.54 45.73
C ILE A 191 -62.80 15.48 47.27
N LYS A 192 -63.95 15.12 47.85
CA LYS A 192 -64.03 14.76 49.27
C LYS A 192 -63.00 13.66 49.54
N PRO A 193 -62.07 13.83 50.50
CA PRO A 193 -61.02 12.84 50.72
C PRO A 193 -61.67 11.50 51.06
N PHE A 194 -61.35 10.49 50.26
CA PHE A 194 -61.79 9.11 50.48
C PHE A 194 -61.41 8.69 51.90
N LYS A 195 -62.41 8.45 52.74
CA LYS A 195 -62.22 7.89 54.08
C LYS A 195 -62.11 6.37 53.93
N ALA A 196 -60.87 5.90 53.81
CA ALA A 196 -60.58 4.47 53.75
C ALA A 196 -60.96 3.79 55.08
N LYS A 197 -61.43 2.54 55.00
CA LYS A 197 -61.47 1.66 56.16
C LYS A 197 -60.05 1.53 56.73
N PRO A 198 -59.87 1.56 58.06
CA PRO A 198 -58.55 1.51 58.66
C PRO A 198 -57.82 0.25 58.19
N VAL A 199 -56.56 0.44 57.80
CA VAL A 199 -55.72 -0.65 57.31
C VAL A 199 -55.62 -1.72 58.40
N PRO A 200 -55.77 -3.02 58.06
CA PRO A 200 -55.64 -4.10 59.03
C PRO A 200 -54.35 -3.98 59.86
N LYS A 201 -54.44 -4.28 61.16
CA LYS A 201 -53.30 -4.18 62.10
C LYS A 201 -52.07 -4.99 61.67
N SER A 202 -52.25 -6.02 60.84
CA SER A 202 -51.15 -6.81 60.24
C SER A 202 -50.23 -5.97 59.35
N VAL A 203 -50.73 -4.91 58.72
CA VAL A 203 -49.89 -4.01 57.91
C VAL A 203 -49.02 -3.13 58.79
N TYR A 204 -49.53 -2.69 59.95
CA TYR A 204 -48.73 -2.00 60.95
C TYR A 204 -47.74 -2.93 61.66
N ALA A 205 -48.06 -4.23 61.79
CA ALA A 205 -47.11 -5.24 62.28
C ALA A 205 -45.97 -5.51 61.29
N ALA A 206 -46.21 -5.38 59.98
CA ALA A 206 -45.16 -5.43 58.96
C ALA A 206 -44.34 -4.13 58.89
N ALA A 207 -44.97 -2.99 59.19
CA ALA A 207 -44.31 -1.69 59.35
C ALA A 207 -43.74 -1.48 60.77
N SER A 208 -43.69 -2.52 61.60
CA SER A 208 -43.08 -2.41 62.91
C SER A 208 -41.60 -2.11 62.75
N GLU A 209 -41.13 -1.14 63.52
CA GLU A 209 -39.74 -0.70 63.46
C GLU A 209 -38.78 -1.87 63.75
N ASP A 210 -39.21 -2.80 64.61
CA ASP A 210 -38.45 -3.99 64.99
C ASP A 210 -38.24 -4.95 63.81
N ARG A 211 -39.27 -5.21 62.99
CA ARG A 211 -39.11 -6.08 61.79
C ARG A 211 -38.23 -5.44 60.73
N MET A 212 -38.32 -4.12 60.56
CA MET A 212 -37.46 -3.39 59.63
C MET A 212 -36.00 -3.41 60.08
N LYS A 213 -35.73 -3.28 61.38
CA LYS A 213 -34.38 -3.41 61.96
C LYS A 213 -33.84 -4.83 61.79
N GLU A 214 -34.67 -5.84 62.02
CA GLU A 214 -34.33 -7.25 61.85
C GLU A 214 -33.99 -7.58 60.39
N GLU A 215 -34.79 -7.12 59.42
CA GLU A 215 -34.48 -7.30 58.00
C GLU A 215 -33.20 -6.60 57.56
N GLN A 216 -32.94 -5.39 58.06
CA GLN A 216 -31.69 -4.67 57.78
C GLN A 216 -30.48 -5.41 58.37
N LEU A 217 -30.63 -5.98 59.56
CA LEU A 217 -29.61 -6.83 60.18
C LEU A 217 -29.37 -8.10 59.35
N TYR A 218 -30.43 -8.79 58.91
CA TYR A 218 -30.28 -9.96 58.03
C TYR A 218 -29.62 -9.59 56.69
N ARG A 219 -29.97 -8.44 56.09
CA ARG A 219 -29.33 -7.94 54.87
C ARG A 219 -27.86 -7.63 55.10
N SER A 220 -27.51 -6.96 56.20
CA SER A 220 -26.12 -6.60 56.50
C SER A 220 -25.26 -7.83 56.75
N ILE A 221 -25.77 -8.81 57.51
CA ILE A 221 -25.11 -10.10 57.71
C ILE A 221 -24.89 -10.81 56.37
N LYS A 222 -25.92 -10.85 55.51
CA LYS A 222 -25.81 -11.51 54.19
C LYS A 222 -24.80 -10.81 53.28
N ILE A 223 -24.73 -9.48 53.32
CA ILE A 223 -23.74 -8.69 52.58
C ILE A 223 -22.33 -8.96 53.12
N GLN A 224 -22.15 -8.99 54.43
CA GLN A 224 -20.87 -9.29 55.06
C GLN A 224 -20.39 -10.70 54.73
N MET A 225 -21.26 -11.70 54.85
CA MET A 225 -20.96 -13.09 54.47
C MET A 225 -20.55 -13.19 53.00
N ARG A 226 -21.31 -12.56 52.10
CA ARG A 226 -20.99 -12.55 50.67
C ARG A 226 -19.66 -11.85 50.40
N ALA A 227 -19.38 -10.73 51.08
CA ALA A 227 -18.12 -10.02 50.95
C ALA A 227 -16.94 -10.89 51.41
N GLN A 228 -17.09 -11.59 52.53
CA GLN A 228 -16.07 -12.50 53.06
C GLN A 228 -15.83 -13.68 52.12
N GLU A 229 -16.89 -14.28 51.56
CA GLU A 229 -16.79 -15.35 50.57
C GLU A 229 -16.10 -14.89 49.28
N MET A 230 -16.42 -13.69 48.79
CA MET A 230 -15.71 -13.08 47.65
C MET A 230 -14.24 -12.83 47.95
N LEU A 231 -13.90 -12.37 49.16
CA LEU A 231 -12.50 -12.17 49.57
C LEU A 231 -11.75 -13.49 49.66
N HIS A 232 -12.37 -14.53 50.23
CA HIS A 232 -11.77 -15.87 50.31
C HIS A 232 -11.58 -16.51 48.95
N SER A 233 -12.56 -16.39 48.04
CA SER A 233 -12.47 -16.93 46.67
C SER A 233 -11.50 -16.16 45.77
N ALA A 234 -11.35 -14.85 45.97
CA ALA A 234 -10.35 -14.04 45.29
C ALA A 234 -8.95 -14.11 45.95
N SER A 235 -8.83 -14.73 47.12
CA SER A 235 -7.56 -14.86 47.82
C SER A 235 -6.61 -15.78 47.05
N MET A 236 -5.36 -15.34 46.92
CA MET A 236 -4.30 -16.16 46.33
C MET A 236 -4.04 -17.41 47.20
N PRO A 237 -3.51 -18.50 46.62
CA PRO A 237 -3.13 -19.69 47.39
C PRO A 237 -2.21 -19.34 48.58
N PRO A 238 -2.32 -20.02 49.74
CA PRO A 238 -1.56 -19.70 50.96
C PRO A 238 -0.05 -19.60 50.76
N SER A 239 0.53 -20.41 49.85
CA SER A 239 1.96 -20.37 49.49
C SER A 239 2.38 -19.04 48.84
N MET A 240 1.55 -18.48 47.96
CA MET A 240 1.79 -17.20 47.31
C MET A 240 1.61 -16.02 48.28
N LEU A 241 0.69 -16.14 49.24
CA LEU A 241 0.53 -15.15 50.30
C LEU A 241 1.75 -15.14 51.22
N ALA A 242 2.23 -16.30 51.66
CA ALA A 242 3.44 -16.43 52.47
C ALA A 242 4.67 -15.82 51.77
N ARG A 243 4.80 -16.07 50.46
CA ARG A 243 5.87 -15.48 49.64
C ARG A 243 5.78 -13.96 49.54
N ARG A 244 4.59 -13.40 49.32
CA ARG A 244 4.41 -11.94 49.25
C ARG A 244 4.67 -11.25 50.59
N LEU A 245 4.31 -11.90 51.70
CA LEU A 245 4.59 -11.36 53.03
C LEU A 245 6.09 -11.37 53.35
N SER A 246 6.82 -12.41 52.95
CA SER A 246 8.28 -12.46 53.11
C SER A 246 9.00 -11.45 52.21
N GLU A 247 8.59 -11.30 50.96
CA GLU A 247 9.10 -10.27 50.03
C GLU A 247 8.85 -8.85 50.57
N ARG A 248 7.65 -8.60 51.11
CA ARG A 248 7.33 -7.29 51.71
C ARG A 248 8.14 -7.02 52.97
N LYS A 249 8.39 -8.04 53.80
CA LYS A 249 9.23 -7.91 55.00
C LYS A 249 10.68 -7.59 54.62
N LYS A 250 11.23 -8.31 53.62
CA LYS A 250 12.57 -8.05 53.07
C LYS A 250 12.69 -6.64 52.51
N ASN A 251 11.73 -6.22 51.67
CA ASN A 251 11.73 -4.87 51.11
C ASN A 251 11.53 -3.77 52.16
N LYS A 252 10.85 -4.06 53.29
CA LYS A 252 10.67 -3.10 54.39
C LYS A 252 11.93 -3.00 55.25
N GLU A 253 12.64 -4.09 55.45
CA GLU A 253 13.98 -4.10 56.07
C GLU A 253 14.99 -3.31 55.20
N ASP A 254 14.96 -3.49 53.87
CA ASP A 254 15.78 -2.71 52.93
C ASP A 254 15.39 -1.22 52.88
N ARG A 255 14.11 -0.88 53.07
CA ARG A 255 13.62 0.51 53.14
C ARG A 255 13.96 1.20 54.47
N ASN A 256 13.99 0.48 55.59
CA ASN A 256 14.34 1.05 56.88
C ASN A 256 15.84 1.43 56.99
N ALA A 257 16.68 0.97 56.04
CA ALA A 257 18.06 1.42 55.89
C ALA A 257 18.20 2.75 55.11
N ALA A 258 17.16 3.18 54.39
CA ALA A 258 17.11 4.43 53.64
C ALA A 258 15.97 5.29 54.20
N GLY A 259 16.33 6.20 55.11
CA GLY A 259 15.41 6.91 56.01
C GLY A 259 14.15 7.53 55.39
N GLU A 260 13.17 7.64 56.30
CA GLU A 260 11.92 8.41 56.29
C GLU A 260 10.71 7.91 55.50
N ASP A 261 9.68 7.60 56.31
CA ASP A 261 8.26 7.40 56.01
C ASP A 261 7.63 8.66 55.40
N GLY A 262 8.00 8.99 54.17
CA GLY A 262 7.21 9.87 53.31
C GLY A 262 6.12 9.06 52.62
N SER A 263 4.91 9.00 53.17
CA SER A 263 3.75 8.67 52.35
C SER A 263 3.65 9.70 51.23
N CYS A 264 4.13 9.36 50.04
CA CYS A 264 4.06 10.24 48.87
C CYS A 264 2.59 10.46 48.52
N SER A 265 1.95 11.47 49.10
CA SER A 265 0.62 11.95 48.72
C SER A 265 0.69 12.75 47.43
N HIS A 266 1.45 12.28 46.44
CA HIS A 266 1.49 12.89 45.12
C HIS A 266 0.17 12.57 44.41
N ARG A 267 -0.80 13.47 44.55
CA ARG A 267 -2.02 13.47 43.76
C ARG A 267 -1.82 14.48 42.62
N PRO A 268 -1.49 14.03 41.39
CA PRO A 268 -1.32 14.96 40.29
C PRO A 268 -2.61 15.75 40.10
N GLN A 269 -2.51 17.07 39.95
CA GLN A 269 -3.65 17.90 39.57
C GLN A 269 -4.06 17.52 38.14
N ILE A 270 -5.03 16.61 38.02
CA ILE A 270 -5.63 16.24 36.74
C ILE A 270 -6.53 17.38 36.33
N THR A 271 -6.13 18.12 35.29
CA THR A 271 -6.99 19.13 34.66
C THR A 271 -8.24 18.43 34.13
N LYS A 272 -9.41 18.69 34.73
CA LYS A 272 -10.68 18.03 34.39
C LYS A 272 -11.24 18.48 33.04
N GLU A 273 -10.98 19.74 32.72
CA GLU A 273 -11.45 20.41 31.51
C GLU A 273 -10.41 20.23 30.40
N VAL A 274 -10.81 19.59 29.29
CA VAL A 274 -9.96 19.47 28.11
C VAL A 274 -9.86 20.85 27.47
N PRO A 275 -8.67 21.47 27.41
CA PRO A 275 -8.55 22.78 26.81
C PRO A 275 -8.90 22.75 25.32
N ASP A 276 -9.48 23.84 24.82
CA ASP A 276 -9.75 23.99 23.39
C ASP A 276 -8.43 24.10 22.59
N PHE A 277 -8.01 22.96 22.05
CA PHE A 277 -6.81 22.84 21.24
C PHE A 277 -6.95 23.56 19.89
N ASP A 278 -8.15 23.63 19.32
CA ASP A 278 -8.40 24.30 18.05
C ASP A 278 -8.23 25.83 18.26
N ALA A 279 -8.76 26.40 19.34
CA ALA A 279 -8.53 27.81 19.67
C ALA A 279 -7.05 28.14 19.92
N ARG A 280 -6.33 27.28 20.66
CA ARG A 280 -4.88 27.44 20.88
C ARG A 280 -4.10 27.39 19.57
N TYR A 281 -4.43 26.45 18.68
CA TYR A 281 -3.82 26.32 17.36
C TYR A 281 -4.09 27.53 16.47
N ARG A 282 -5.33 28.06 16.47
CA ARG A 282 -5.67 29.29 15.72
C ARG A 282 -4.88 30.50 16.22
N ARG A 283 -4.67 30.64 17.54
CA ARG A 283 -3.83 31.71 18.11
C ARG A 283 -2.37 31.57 17.69
N PHE A 284 -1.82 30.36 17.75
CA PHE A 284 -0.46 30.07 17.29
C PHE A 284 -0.27 30.40 15.81
N GLN A 285 -1.18 29.97 14.95
CA GLN A 285 -1.15 30.28 13.51
C GLN A 285 -1.22 31.79 13.23
N LYS A 286 -2.06 32.54 13.97
CA LYS A 286 -2.09 34.01 13.88
C LYS A 286 -0.76 34.63 14.28
N HIS A 287 -0.13 34.12 15.34
CA HIS A 287 1.20 34.59 15.77
C HIS A 287 2.26 34.35 14.71
N LEU A 288 2.31 33.15 14.11
CA LEU A 288 3.23 32.85 13.01
C LEU A 288 3.02 33.75 11.79
N LYS A 289 1.77 34.02 11.42
CA LYS A 289 1.46 34.91 10.28
C LYS A 289 1.96 36.33 10.51
N LYS A 290 1.83 36.85 11.74
CA LYS A 290 2.39 38.15 12.13
C LYS A 290 3.92 38.17 12.06
N GLN A 291 4.58 37.11 12.51
CA GLN A 291 6.06 37.00 12.46
C GLN A 291 6.61 36.73 11.06
N LYS A 292 5.77 36.25 10.12
CA LYS A 292 6.13 36.01 8.72
C LYS A 292 6.19 37.30 7.89
N GLU A 293 5.72 38.43 8.42
CA GLU A 293 5.93 39.73 7.76
C GLU A 293 7.43 39.95 7.53
N VAL A 294 7.75 40.29 6.28
CA VAL A 294 9.03 40.04 5.61
C VAL A 294 10.18 40.67 6.39
N ARG A 295 11.05 39.85 6.99
CA ARG A 295 12.41 40.31 7.32
C ARG A 295 13.05 40.76 6.00
N PRO A 296 13.60 41.98 5.90
CA PRO A 296 14.21 42.44 4.67
C PRO A 296 15.24 41.40 4.25
N THR A 297 15.05 40.84 3.05
CA THR A 297 15.97 39.83 2.51
C THR A 297 17.32 40.52 2.38
N THR A 298 18.34 40.03 3.08
CA THR A 298 19.72 40.48 2.89
C THR A 298 20.08 40.20 1.44
N ALA A 299 20.00 41.22 0.60
CA ALA A 299 20.42 41.13 -0.78
C ALA A 299 21.95 41.04 -0.79
N CYS A 300 22.48 39.97 -1.37
CA CYS A 300 23.91 39.91 -1.65
C CYS A 300 24.25 41.04 -2.62
N GLU A 301 25.24 41.85 -2.27
CA GLU A 301 25.81 42.81 -3.20
C GLU A 301 26.35 42.05 -4.43
N PRO A 302 26.09 42.53 -5.66
CA PRO A 302 26.65 41.90 -6.86
C PRO A 302 28.18 41.88 -6.76
N PHE A 303 28.77 40.69 -6.82
CA PHE A 303 30.21 40.50 -6.89
C PHE A 303 30.61 39.93 -8.24
N GLU A 304 31.74 40.38 -8.77
CA GLU A 304 32.27 39.89 -10.03
C GLU A 304 32.95 38.52 -9.84
N LEU A 305 32.38 37.49 -10.47
CA LEU A 305 32.97 36.17 -10.53
C LEU A 305 34.16 36.17 -11.50
N ARG A 306 35.36 35.78 -11.04
CA ARG A 306 36.60 35.66 -11.84
C ARG A 306 36.59 34.47 -12.81
N THR A 307 35.43 34.14 -13.39
CA THR A 307 35.26 32.99 -14.30
C THR A 307 35.96 33.20 -15.65
N SER A 308 36.30 34.43 -16.01
CA SER A 308 37.09 34.76 -17.20
C SER A 308 38.52 34.22 -17.15
N GLN A 309 39.06 33.94 -15.96
CA GLN A 309 40.39 33.37 -15.77
C GLN A 309 40.42 31.84 -15.88
N ILE A 310 39.25 31.19 -15.93
CA ILE A 310 39.15 29.74 -16.01
C ILE A 310 39.09 29.34 -17.50
N HIS A 311 40.17 28.75 -18.01
CA HIS A 311 40.22 28.30 -19.39
C HIS A 311 39.12 27.27 -19.67
N SER A 312 38.31 27.51 -20.71
CA SER A 312 37.22 26.60 -21.05
C SER A 312 37.79 25.27 -21.53
N HIS A 313 37.23 24.18 -21.04
CA HIS A 313 37.70 22.84 -21.36
C HIS A 313 37.20 22.32 -22.73
N ARG A 314 36.73 23.24 -23.58
CA ARG A 314 36.01 22.95 -24.81
C ARG A 314 36.85 22.17 -25.82
N GLU A 315 38.12 22.51 -25.96
CA GLU A 315 39.01 21.90 -26.95
C GLU A 315 39.32 20.44 -26.63
N ARG A 316 39.61 20.11 -25.37
CA ARG A 316 39.79 18.70 -24.96
C ARG A 316 38.49 17.91 -25.15
N ILE A 317 37.31 18.50 -24.89
CA ILE A 317 36.01 17.82 -25.14
C ILE A 317 35.81 17.54 -26.64
N LEU A 318 36.16 18.49 -27.51
CA LEU A 318 36.07 18.29 -28.96
C LEU A 318 37.09 17.26 -29.46
N ALA A 319 38.30 17.26 -28.89
CA ALA A 319 39.33 16.28 -29.19
C ALA A 319 38.91 14.85 -28.76
N ASP A 320 38.30 14.70 -27.58
CA ASP A 320 37.80 13.41 -27.11
C ASP A 320 36.66 12.89 -27.99
N LYS A 321 35.71 13.76 -28.39
CA LYS A 321 34.66 13.41 -29.37
C LYS A 321 35.23 12.98 -30.72
N GLY A 322 36.27 13.64 -31.21
CA GLY A 322 36.93 13.26 -32.46
C GLY A 322 37.59 11.88 -32.36
N LYS A 323 38.29 11.62 -31.24
CA LYS A 323 38.94 10.34 -30.96
C LYS A 323 37.95 9.19 -30.86
N GLU A 324 36.78 9.41 -30.25
CA GLU A 324 35.68 8.44 -30.19
C GLU A 324 35.20 8.01 -31.59
N GLN A 325 35.11 8.94 -32.54
CA GLN A 325 34.67 8.65 -33.90
C GLN A 325 35.70 7.87 -34.74
N THR A 326 37.00 8.06 -34.48
CA THR A 326 38.08 7.33 -35.17
C THR A 326 38.43 5.99 -34.52
N SER A 327 37.95 5.72 -33.30
CA SER A 327 38.19 4.46 -32.60
C SER A 327 37.32 3.32 -33.15
N PRO A 328 37.85 2.09 -33.34
CA PRO A 328 37.04 0.95 -33.75
C PRO A 328 35.89 0.69 -32.76
N GLN A 329 34.71 0.36 -33.29
CA GLN A 329 33.42 0.25 -32.59
C GLN A 329 33.44 -0.65 -31.33
N LEU A 330 34.44 -1.53 -31.19
CA LEU A 330 34.63 -2.46 -30.08
C LEU A 330 35.18 -1.82 -28.78
N LEU A 331 35.72 -0.60 -28.84
CA LEU A 331 36.18 0.16 -27.66
C LEU A 331 35.20 1.28 -27.26
N ARG A 332 34.06 1.36 -27.96
CA ARG A 332 33.05 2.41 -27.76
C ARG A 332 32.10 2.01 -26.65
N TRP A 333 31.96 2.85 -25.62
CA TRP A 333 30.90 2.69 -24.63
C TRP A 333 29.52 2.61 -25.33
N PRO A 334 28.64 1.63 -25.01
CA PRO A 334 28.76 0.57 -24.01
C PRO A 334 29.06 -0.79 -24.67
N TYR A 335 30.33 -1.15 -24.82
CA TYR A 335 30.72 -2.53 -25.06
C TYR A 335 31.91 -2.91 -24.19
N ILE A 336 31.79 -4.07 -23.56
CA ILE A 336 32.57 -4.55 -22.42
C ILE A 336 33.97 -4.97 -22.91
N GLY A 337 35.00 -4.17 -22.60
CA GLY A 337 36.38 -4.64 -22.55
C GLY A 337 36.68 -5.33 -21.21
N PRO A 338 37.74 -6.15 -21.11
CA PRO A 338 38.12 -6.79 -19.86
C PRO A 338 38.41 -5.73 -18.78
N PRO A 339 38.11 -6.02 -17.50
CA PRO A 339 38.14 -5.02 -16.44
C PRO A 339 39.57 -4.51 -16.28
N ILE A 340 39.77 -3.22 -16.54
CA ILE A 340 40.96 -2.49 -16.07
C ILE A 340 40.99 -2.67 -14.56
N ALA A 341 42.07 -3.24 -14.03
CA ALA A 341 42.28 -3.44 -12.61
C ALA A 341 42.22 -2.10 -11.89
N ARG A 342 41.04 -1.75 -11.36
CA ARG A 342 40.88 -0.64 -10.45
C ARG A 342 41.51 -1.05 -9.12
N THR A 343 42.51 -0.29 -8.70
CA THR A 343 43.06 -0.35 -7.34
C THR A 343 41.92 -0.25 -6.32
N PRO A 344 41.93 -1.03 -5.23
CA PRO A 344 40.85 -1.05 -4.26
C PRO A 344 40.89 0.24 -3.44
N ASN A 345 40.10 1.23 -3.85
CA ASN A 345 39.90 2.42 -3.04
C ASN A 345 38.93 2.06 -1.92
N SER A 346 39.47 2.12 -0.72
CA SER A 346 38.84 1.82 0.55
C SER A 346 37.54 2.60 0.75
N SER A 347 36.62 1.92 1.42
CA SER A 347 35.33 2.42 1.87
C SER A 347 35.50 3.60 2.82
N LEU A 348 35.47 4.82 2.30
CA LEU A 348 35.10 5.99 3.10
C LEU A 348 34.26 6.91 2.22
N CYS A 349 33.06 7.23 2.72
CA CYS A 349 32.14 8.20 2.17
C CYS A 349 32.86 9.41 1.57
N SER A 350 32.74 9.61 0.25
CA SER A 350 32.96 10.92 -0.36
C SER A 350 31.76 11.81 -0.05
N SER A 351 31.68 12.23 1.21
CA SER A 351 31.06 13.48 1.61
C SER A 351 32.20 14.43 1.97
N LEU A 352 31.94 15.75 1.92
CA LEU A 352 32.86 16.89 2.08
C LEU A 352 33.37 17.38 0.70
N SER A 353 32.81 18.43 0.08
CA SER A 353 32.41 19.74 0.64
C SER A 353 33.44 20.21 1.65
N GLY A 354 34.45 20.91 1.16
CA GLY A 354 35.48 21.52 1.99
C GLY A 354 34.87 22.54 2.95
N SER A 355 34.71 22.13 4.20
CA SER A 355 34.81 23.02 5.35
C SER A 355 35.44 22.22 6.49
N LEU A 356 36.71 22.52 6.74
CA LEU A 356 37.46 22.07 7.90
C LEU A 356 36.93 22.82 9.13
N GLU A 357 35.78 22.41 9.65
CA GLU A 357 35.33 22.76 10.99
C GLU A 357 34.84 21.48 11.68
N LEU A 358 35.77 20.77 12.31
CA LEU A 358 35.48 19.71 13.25
C LEU A 358 34.96 20.36 14.54
N LEU A 359 33.65 20.61 14.61
CA LEU A 359 33.02 20.75 15.92
C LEU A 359 32.98 19.35 16.56
N PRO A 360 33.55 19.15 17.76
CA PRO A 360 33.44 17.89 18.46
C PRO A 360 31.97 17.70 18.83
N ALA A 361 31.27 16.84 18.08
CA ALA A 361 29.96 16.37 18.49
C ALA A 361 30.12 15.66 19.85
N LYS A 362 29.30 16.03 20.84
CA LYS A 362 29.29 15.36 22.13
C LYS A 362 28.86 13.91 21.90
N ASP A 363 29.80 12.97 22.02
CA ASP A 363 29.51 11.56 21.88
C ASP A 363 28.50 11.11 22.93
N THR A 364 27.44 10.43 22.50
CA THR A 364 26.46 9.83 23.40
C THR A 364 27.05 8.60 24.09
N ASP A 365 26.58 8.29 25.30
CA ASP A 365 27.07 7.15 26.08
C ASP A 365 26.96 5.82 25.31
N ALA A 366 25.94 5.70 24.46
CA ALA A 366 25.74 4.55 23.58
C ALA A 366 26.82 4.43 22.49
N THR A 367 27.36 5.55 21.99
CA THR A 367 28.48 5.54 21.03
C THR A 367 29.77 5.13 21.74
N ARG A 368 30.03 5.67 22.93
CA ARG A 368 31.19 5.30 23.74
C ARG A 368 31.25 3.79 24.07
N LYS A 369 30.14 3.20 24.52
CA LYS A 369 30.07 1.75 24.79
C LYS A 369 30.28 0.87 23.55
N ARG A 370 29.81 1.31 22.38
CA ARG A 370 30.06 0.60 21.10
C ARG A 370 31.54 0.60 20.74
N HIS A 371 32.22 1.74 20.86
CA HIS A 371 33.66 1.83 20.59
C HIS A 371 34.49 1.00 21.59
N GLU A 372 34.08 0.95 22.85
CA GLU A 372 34.72 0.14 23.88
C GLU A 372 34.58 -1.37 23.59
N ALA A 373 33.38 -1.84 23.21
CA ALA A 373 33.16 -3.23 22.83
C ALA A 373 34.03 -3.65 21.64
N VAL A 374 34.17 -2.78 20.63
CA VAL A 374 35.05 -3.04 19.48
C VAL A 374 36.50 -3.14 19.94
N ARG A 375 36.98 -2.23 20.81
CA ARG A 375 38.34 -2.29 21.35
C ARG A 375 38.58 -3.54 22.21
N TYR A 376 37.58 -4.03 22.91
CA TYR A 376 37.66 -5.27 23.69
C TYR A 376 37.87 -6.48 22.76
N ILE A 377 37.13 -6.58 21.66
CA ILE A 377 37.24 -7.66 20.66
C ILE A 377 38.64 -7.70 20.02
N PHE A 378 39.25 -6.55 19.75
CA PHE A 378 40.61 -6.48 19.19
C PHE A 378 41.72 -6.75 20.22
N ARG A 379 41.43 -6.64 21.52
CA ARG A 379 42.42 -6.88 22.59
C ARG A 379 42.45 -8.33 23.06
N THR A 380 41.41 -9.13 22.81
CA THR A 380 41.44 -10.55 23.12
C THR A 380 42.18 -11.31 22.01
N PRO A 381 43.38 -11.87 22.26
CA PRO A 381 43.97 -12.79 21.29
C PRO A 381 43.01 -13.97 21.10
N LYS A 382 42.67 -14.26 19.84
CA LYS A 382 41.87 -15.43 19.47
C LYS A 382 42.62 -16.66 19.99
N ALA A 383 42.09 -17.32 21.02
CA ALA A 383 42.59 -18.63 21.44
C ALA A 383 42.36 -19.62 20.28
N SER A 384 43.44 -20.00 19.61
CA SER A 384 43.46 -21.08 18.64
C SER A 384 43.18 -22.39 19.39
N ILE A 385 41.96 -22.92 19.20
CA ILE A 385 41.57 -24.25 19.65
C ILE A 385 42.25 -25.24 18.69
N THR A 386 43.36 -25.81 19.15
CA THR A 386 43.96 -26.99 18.52
C THR A 386 43.17 -28.20 19.00
N LEU A 387 42.42 -28.83 18.10
CA LEU A 387 41.78 -30.13 18.35
C LEU A 387 42.88 -31.21 18.40
N ALA A 388 42.89 -31.98 19.49
CA ALA A 388 43.65 -33.22 19.63
C ALA A 388 42.75 -34.41 19.28
#